data_AF-A0A2E3PKX9-F1
#
_entry.id   AF-A0A2E3PKX9-F1
#
_cell.length_a   1.000
_cell.length_b   1.000
_cell.length_c   1.000
_cell.angle_alpha   90.00
_cell.angle_beta   90.00
_cell.angle_gamma   90.00
#
_symmetry.space_group_name_H-M   'P 1'
#
loop_
_entity.id
_entity.type
_entity.pdbx_description
1 polymer ?
#
loop_
_entity_poly.entity_id
_entity_poly.type
_entity_poly.pdbx_seq_one_letter_code
_entity_poly.pdbx_strand_id
1 'polypeptide(L)'
;MVSSGRARFSAFPEPLYAAFRAACEGPAQNYRRPEPGFAECRELLPPDTTAAVILSYDGTLDDLPELVISFTTSEPLDGVGFVVQNDIFLNVPRRGAQELQVRLPDERLDRTINALYRKAGGTPE
;
A
#
# COMPACT_ATOMS: atom_id res chain seq x y z
N MET A 1 6.79 2.36 -15.67
CA MET A 1 7.27 2.34 -14.28
C MET A 1 6.07 1.98 -13.42
N VAL A 2 6.23 1.03 -12.50
CA VAL A 2 5.21 0.80 -11.48
C VAL A 2 5.14 2.06 -10.62
N SER A 3 3.93 2.55 -10.35
CA SER A 3 3.78 3.66 -9.41
C SER A 3 4.20 3.20 -8.00
N SER A 4 5.27 3.81 -7.50
CA SER A 4 5.58 3.91 -6.09
C SER A 4 5.85 5.37 -5.80
N GLY A 5 5.10 5.95 -4.87
CA GLY A 5 5.31 7.32 -4.42
C GLY A 5 6.35 7.34 -3.30
N ARG A 6 7.13 8.41 -3.26
CA ARG A 6 8.15 8.63 -2.25
C ARG A 6 8.00 10.03 -1.67
N ALA A 7 8.24 10.19 -0.38
CA ALA A 7 8.25 11.49 0.27
C ALA A 7 9.26 11.54 1.41
N ARG A 8 9.85 12.72 1.62
CA ARG A 8 10.76 12.99 2.73
C ARG A 8 10.03 13.70 3.87
N PHE A 9 10.34 13.32 5.10
CA PHE A 9 9.82 13.90 6.33
C PHE A 9 10.97 14.34 7.24
N SER A 10 10.80 15.44 7.98
CA SER A 10 11.83 15.94 8.90
C SER A 10 11.88 15.17 10.23
N ALA A 11 10.81 14.45 10.57
CA ALA A 11 10.67 13.61 11.75
C ALA A 11 9.90 12.33 11.39
N PHE A 12 9.92 11.34 12.27
CA PHE A 12 9.21 10.09 12.02
C PHE A 12 7.71 10.37 11.81
N PRO A 13 7.07 9.83 10.75
CA PRO A 13 5.79 10.32 10.25
C PRO A 13 4.59 9.69 10.98
N GLU A 14 4.53 9.79 12.31
CA GLU A 14 3.36 9.30 13.07
C GLU A 14 2.01 9.85 12.57
N PRO A 15 1.87 11.14 12.18
CA PRO A 15 0.62 11.65 11.62
C PRO A 15 0.17 10.92 10.35
N LEU A 16 1.12 10.45 9.52
CA LEU A 16 0.81 9.68 8.32
C LEU A 16 0.22 8.31 8.72
N TYR A 17 0.87 7.59 9.63
CA TYR A 17 0.39 6.27 10.07
C TYR A 17 -0.97 6.36 10.77
N ALA A 18 -1.20 7.40 11.57
CA ALA A 18 -2.50 7.65 12.19
C ALA A 18 -3.60 7.91 11.16
N ALA A 19 -3.32 8.77 10.16
CA ALA A 19 -4.26 9.04 9.08
C ALA A 19 -4.51 7.80 8.20
N PHE A 20 -3.47 7.01 7.93
CA PHE A 20 -3.57 5.80 7.14
C PHE A 20 -4.40 4.72 7.85
N ARG A 21 -4.22 4.55 9.17
CA ARG A 21 -5.06 3.67 9.99
C ARG A 21 -6.53 4.07 9.92
N ALA A 22 -6.83 5.36 10.14
CA ALA A 22 -8.20 5.87 10.11
C ALA A 22 -8.86 5.72 8.73
N ALA A 23 -8.07 5.73 7.65
CA ALA A 23 -8.56 5.49 6.29
C ALA A 23 -8.80 4.00 5.99
N CYS A 24 -8.31 3.08 6.83
CA CYS A 24 -8.36 1.63 6.66
C CYS A 24 -9.31 0.96 7.68
N GLU A 25 -10.51 1.51 7.84
CA GLU A 25 -11.51 1.05 8.83
C GLU A 25 -12.80 0.54 8.16
N GLY A 26 -12.78 0.30 6.84
CA GLY A 26 -13.89 -0.26 6.09
C GLY A 26 -14.16 -1.74 6.40
N PRO A 27 -15.38 -2.24 6.12
CA PRO A 27 -15.78 -3.61 6.47
C PRO A 27 -15.02 -4.71 5.70
N ALA A 28 -14.45 -4.37 4.54
CA ALA A 28 -13.63 -5.24 3.72
C ALA A 28 -12.12 -4.97 3.88
N GLN A 29 -11.76 -4.06 4.80
CA GLN A 29 -10.40 -3.59 4.99
C GLN A 29 -9.80 -4.19 6.26
N ASN A 30 -8.49 -4.45 6.20
CA ASN A 30 -7.71 -4.98 7.29
C ASN A 30 -6.41 -4.20 7.41
N TYR A 31 -6.31 -3.40 8.47
CA TYR A 31 -5.10 -2.66 8.80
C TYR A 31 -4.10 -3.54 9.56
N ARG A 32 -2.84 -3.55 9.12
CA ARG A 32 -1.74 -4.24 9.81
C ARG A 32 -0.55 -3.30 9.99
N ARG A 33 0.05 -3.31 11.17
CA ARG A 33 1.28 -2.57 11.52
C ARG A 33 2.20 -3.47 12.33
N PRO A 34 2.93 -4.40 11.68
CA PRO A 34 3.80 -5.34 12.39
C PRO A 34 5.01 -4.67 13.05
N GLU A 35 5.45 -3.52 12.55
CA GLU A 35 6.55 -2.73 13.10
C GLU A 35 6.30 -1.22 12.95
N PRO A 36 7.00 -0.34 13.72
CA PRO A 36 6.70 1.08 13.71
C PRO A 36 6.78 1.73 12.32
N GLY A 37 7.81 1.37 11.55
CA GLY A 37 8.12 1.91 10.21
C GLY A 37 7.46 1.19 9.05
N PHE A 38 6.50 0.30 9.30
CA PHE A 38 5.76 -0.38 8.24
C PHE A 38 4.29 -0.55 8.60
N ALA A 39 3.41 -0.15 7.68
CA ALA A 39 1.99 -0.43 7.79
C ALA A 39 1.42 -0.80 6.43
N GLU A 40 0.41 -1.68 6.44
CA GLU A 40 -0.37 -2.03 5.27
C GLU A 40 -1.87 -1.94 5.56
N CYS A 41 -2.62 -1.55 4.55
CA CYS A 41 -4.06 -1.70 4.47
C CYS A 41 -4.34 -2.71 3.37
N ARG A 42 -5.03 -3.80 3.73
CA ARG A 42 -5.44 -4.85 2.79
C ARG A 42 -6.94 -4.76 2.61
N GLU A 43 -7.40 -4.73 1.36
CA GLU A 43 -8.82 -4.60 1.03
C GLU A 43 -9.26 -5.73 0.11
N LEU A 44 -10.32 -6.43 0.49
CA LEU A 44 -10.97 -7.39 -0.40
C LEU A 44 -11.63 -6.65 -1.56
N LEU A 45 -11.46 -7.18 -2.77
CA LEU A 45 -12.05 -6.59 -3.97
C LEU A 45 -13.56 -6.91 -4.05
N PRO A 46 -14.34 -6.11 -4.81
CA PRO A 46 -15.71 -6.47 -5.14
C PRO A 46 -15.80 -7.85 -5.81
N PRO A 47 -16.87 -8.63 -5.60
CA PRO A 47 -16.96 -10.01 -6.06
C PRO A 47 -16.62 -10.23 -7.55
N ASP A 48 -17.13 -9.38 -8.43
CA ASP A 48 -16.87 -9.49 -9.87
C ASP A 48 -15.39 -9.26 -10.21
N THR A 49 -14.75 -8.29 -9.54
CA THR A 49 -13.32 -8.01 -9.69
C THR A 49 -12.48 -9.16 -9.12
N THR A 50 -12.85 -9.67 -7.94
CA THR A 50 -12.21 -10.85 -7.33
C THR A 50 -12.23 -12.04 -8.29
N ALA A 51 -13.39 -12.37 -8.84
CA ALA A 51 -13.53 -13.47 -9.79
C ALA A 51 -12.68 -13.25 -11.05
N ALA A 52 -12.69 -12.04 -11.61
CA ALA A 52 -11.88 -11.70 -12.77
C ALA A 52 -10.37 -11.86 -12.49
N VAL A 53 -9.89 -11.41 -11.33
CA VAL A 53 -8.47 -11.53 -10.94
C VAL A 53 -8.07 -12.99 -10.74
N ILE A 54 -8.88 -13.79 -10.04
CA ILE A 54 -8.64 -15.23 -9.85
C ILE A 54 -8.50 -15.93 -11.21
N LEU A 55 -9.42 -15.69 -12.14
CA LEU A 55 -9.36 -16.30 -13.48
C LEU A 55 -8.18 -15.81 -14.31
N SER A 56 -7.83 -14.53 -14.20
CA SER A 56 -6.77 -13.91 -15.03
C SER A 56 -5.36 -14.29 -14.58
N TYR A 57 -5.17 -14.59 -13.30
CA TYR A 57 -3.86 -14.81 -12.69
C TYR A 57 -3.70 -16.19 -12.04
N ASP A 58 -4.61 -17.13 -12.34
CA ASP A 58 -4.63 -18.48 -11.77
C ASP A 58 -4.64 -18.46 -10.23
N GLY A 59 -5.49 -17.60 -9.68
CA GLY A 59 -5.69 -17.45 -8.25
C GLY A 59 -6.46 -18.62 -7.63
N THR A 60 -6.54 -18.66 -6.31
CA THR A 60 -7.35 -19.65 -5.59
C THR A 60 -8.60 -19.03 -4.96
N LEU A 61 -9.54 -19.90 -4.56
CA LEU A 61 -10.72 -19.53 -3.77
C LEU A 61 -10.50 -19.71 -2.26
N ASP A 62 -9.43 -20.41 -1.86
CA ASP A 62 -9.11 -20.66 -0.45
C ASP A 62 -8.61 -19.41 0.27
N ASP A 63 -7.98 -18.51 -0.49
CA ASP A 63 -7.51 -17.20 -0.05
C ASP A 63 -7.72 -16.20 -1.20
N LEU A 64 -8.45 -15.13 -0.92
CA LEU A 64 -8.94 -14.22 -1.97
C LEU A 64 -7.90 -13.15 -2.29
N PRO A 65 -7.84 -12.67 -3.55
CA PRO A 65 -7.03 -11.52 -3.89
C PRO A 65 -7.39 -10.27 -3.09
N GLU A 66 -6.37 -9.53 -2.67
CA GLU A 66 -6.50 -8.29 -1.91
C GLU A 66 -5.80 -7.13 -2.64
N LEU A 67 -6.39 -5.95 -2.63
CA LEU A 67 -5.65 -4.72 -2.88
C LEU A 67 -4.82 -4.40 -1.64
N VAL A 68 -3.51 -4.28 -1.80
CA VAL A 68 -2.59 -3.93 -0.73
C VAL A 68 -2.03 -2.54 -0.99
N ILE A 69 -2.20 -1.66 -0.01
CA ILE A 69 -1.51 -0.37 0.07
C ILE A 69 -0.56 -0.49 1.26
N SER A 70 0.72 -0.27 1.05
CA SER A 70 1.70 -0.27 2.14
C SER A 70 2.54 1.00 2.17
N PHE A 71 2.96 1.37 3.38
CA PHE A 71 3.95 2.41 3.62
C PHE A 71 5.12 1.82 4.38
N THR A 72 6.33 2.15 3.92
CA THR A 72 7.60 1.82 4.58
C THR A 72 8.33 3.12 4.86
N THR A 73 8.76 3.31 6.11
CA THR A 73 9.62 4.40 6.54
C THR A 73 11.01 3.89 6.81
N SER A 74 12.01 4.51 6.20
CA SER A 74 13.42 4.23 6.44
C SER A 74 14.20 5.52 6.75
N GLU A 75 15.30 5.36 7.49
CA GLU A 75 16.29 6.41 7.65
C GLU A 75 17.17 6.46 6.39
N PRO A 76 17.28 7.61 5.71
CA PRO A 76 18.15 7.74 4.54
C PRO A 76 19.63 7.67 4.92
N LEU A 77 20.48 7.28 3.96
CA LEU A 77 21.94 7.15 4.16
C LEU A 77 22.62 8.48 4.53
N ASP A 78 22.02 9.61 4.18
CA ASP A 78 22.51 10.95 4.54
C ASP A 78 22.22 11.32 6.01
N GLY A 79 21.44 10.51 6.72
CA GLY A 79 21.05 10.71 8.12
C GLY A 79 20.08 11.88 8.34
N VAL A 80 19.51 12.47 7.28
CA VAL A 80 18.66 13.64 7.39
C VAL A 80 17.19 13.28 7.17
N GLY A 81 16.46 13.24 8.28
CA GLY A 81 15.02 13.00 8.29
C GLY A 81 14.66 11.55 8.04
N PHE A 82 13.52 11.33 7.41
CA PHE A 82 12.97 10.02 7.10
C PHE A 82 12.46 9.99 5.67
N VAL A 83 12.60 8.85 5.02
CA VAL A 83 12.02 8.59 3.71
C VAL A 83 10.85 7.65 3.88
N VAL A 84 9.69 8.06 3.39
CA VAL A 84 8.53 7.19 3.23
C VAL A 84 8.42 6.77 1.78
N GLN A 85 8.25 5.48 1.55
CA GLN A 85 7.87 4.92 0.27
C GLN A 85 6.53 4.23 0.42
N ASN A 86 5.66 4.35 -0.57
CA ASN A 86 4.47 3.52 -0.66
C ASN A 86 4.56 2.53 -1.81
N ASP A 87 3.88 1.42 -1.63
CA ASP A 87 3.61 0.45 -2.67
C ASP A 87 2.10 0.19 -2.72
N ILE A 88 1.58 0.06 -3.94
CA ILE A 88 0.19 -0.33 -4.17
C ILE A 88 0.17 -1.43 -5.21
N PHE A 89 -0.44 -2.55 -4.85
CA PHE A 89 -0.47 -3.75 -5.69
C PHE A 89 -1.66 -4.63 -5.34
N LEU A 90 -2.09 -5.44 -6.31
CA LEU A 90 -2.95 -6.58 -6.04
C LEU A 90 -2.10 -7.76 -5.60
N ASN A 91 -2.37 -8.30 -4.42
CA ASN A 91 -1.83 -9.57 -3.98
C ASN A 91 -2.75 -10.69 -4.45
N VAL A 92 -2.23 -11.63 -5.23
CA VAL A 92 -2.99 -12.77 -5.76
C VAL A 92 -2.40 -14.08 -5.21
N PRO A 93 -3.05 -14.70 -4.22
CA PRO A 93 -2.70 -16.05 -3.78
C PRO A 93 -2.96 -17.07 -4.90
N ARG A 94 -2.02 -17.99 -5.13
CA ARG A 94 -2.10 -19.03 -6.17
C ARG A 94 -1.87 -20.41 -5.58
N ARG A 95 -2.51 -21.44 -6.15
CA ARG A 95 -2.35 -22.82 -5.63
C ARG A 95 -0.94 -23.34 -5.90
N GLY A 96 -0.27 -23.81 -4.85
CA GLY A 96 1.03 -24.50 -4.96
C GLY A 96 2.18 -23.61 -5.47
N ALA A 97 1.98 -22.30 -5.54
CA ALA A 97 2.95 -21.33 -6.02
C ALA A 97 3.05 -20.13 -5.06
N GLN A 98 4.11 -19.34 -5.20
CA GLN A 98 4.23 -18.09 -4.46
C GLN A 98 3.16 -17.09 -4.91
N GLU A 99 2.71 -16.28 -3.96
CA GLU A 99 1.81 -15.14 -4.18
C GLU A 99 2.34 -14.25 -5.31
N LEU A 100 1.43 -13.79 -6.18
CA LEU A 100 1.76 -12.87 -7.26
C LEU A 100 1.36 -11.45 -6.88
N GLN A 101 2.32 -10.53 -6.89
CA GLN A 101 2.05 -9.11 -6.73
C GLN A 101 1.90 -8.44 -8.11
N VAL A 102 0.67 -8.04 -8.44
CA VAL A 102 0.35 -7.34 -9.68
C VAL A 102 0.31 -5.84 -9.41
N ARG A 103 1.17 -5.10 -10.09
CA ARG A 103 1.30 -3.65 -9.95
C ARG A 103 0.65 -2.95 -11.14
N LEU A 104 -0.36 -2.13 -10.87
CA LEU A 104 -1.09 -1.38 -11.89
C LEU A 104 -0.70 0.10 -11.79
N PRO A 105 -0.15 0.71 -12.85
CA PRO A 105 0.12 2.15 -12.85
C PRO A 105 -1.20 2.94 -12.89
N ASP A 106 -1.37 3.90 -11.98
CA ASP A 106 -2.52 4.81 -11.94
C ASP A 106 -2.11 6.22 -11.51
N GLU A 107 -2.04 7.15 -12.46
CA GLU A 107 -1.66 8.54 -12.20
C GLU A 107 -2.61 9.28 -11.25
N ARG A 108 -3.89 8.87 -11.15
CA ARG A 108 -4.84 9.50 -10.21
C ARG A 108 -4.51 9.10 -8.79
N LEU A 109 -4.09 7.85 -8.60
CA LEU A 109 -3.65 7.33 -7.33
C LEU A 109 -2.37 8.04 -6.87
N ASP A 110 -1.43 8.26 -7.79
CA ASP A 110 -0.18 9.00 -7.52
C ASP A 110 -0.45 10.40 -6.99
N ARG A 111 -1.38 11.12 -7.63
CA ARG A 111 -1.79 12.46 -7.18
C ARG A 111 -2.43 12.42 -5.80
N THR A 112 -3.23 11.40 -5.51
CA THR A 112 -3.91 11.22 -4.23
C THR A 112 -2.90 10.95 -3.11
N ILE A 113 -1.94 10.07 -3.35
CA ILE A 113 -0.86 9.76 -2.40
C ILE A 113 0.03 10.99 -2.16
N ASN A 114 0.40 11.73 -3.21
CA ASN A 114 1.19 12.94 -3.07
C ASN A 114 0.48 14.02 -2.26
N ALA A 115 -0.85 14.14 -2.39
CA ALA A 115 -1.65 15.03 -1.56
C ALA A 115 -1.67 14.57 -0.08
N LEU A 116 -1.75 13.27 0.17
CA LEU A 116 -1.66 12.70 1.51
C LEU A 116 -0.31 12.99 2.17
N TYR A 117 0.80 12.78 1.45
CA TYR A 117 2.14 13.10 1.95
C TYR A 117 2.27 14.56 2.38
N ARG A 118 1.82 15.49 1.53
CA ARG A 118 1.86 16.93 1.86
C ARG A 118 1.02 17.25 3.10
N LYS A 119 -0.19 16.69 3.20
CA LYS A 119 -1.07 16.90 4.36
C LYS A 119 -0.47 16.33 5.65
N ALA A 120 0.31 15.25 5.54
CA ALA A 120 1.02 14.64 6.66
C ALA A 120 2.35 15.33 7.02
N GLY A 121 2.74 16.39 6.30
CA GLY A 121 3.98 17.14 6.55
C GLY A 121 5.21 16.64 5.80
N GLY A 122 5.02 15.77 4.80
CA GLY A 122 6.09 15.27 3.92
C GLY A 122 6.19 16.04 2.61
N THR A 123 7.35 15.93 1.96
CA THR A 123 7.62 16.49 0.64
C THR A 123 7.77 15.35 -0.37
N PRO A 124 6.82 15.18 -1.31
CA PRO A 124 6.94 14.17 -2.37
C PRO A 124 8.20 14.38 -3.23
N GLU A 125 8.87 13.28 -3.62
CA GLU A 125 10.07 13.22 -4.46
C GLU A 125 9.80 12.50 -5.78
#